data_AF-A0A812L338-F1
#
_entry.id   AF-A0A812L338-F1
#
_cell.length_a   1.000
_cell.length_b   1.000
_cell.length_c   1.000
_cell.angle_alpha   90.00
_cell.angle_beta   90.00
_cell.angle_gamma   90.00
#
_symmetry.space_group_name_H-M   'P 1'
#
loop_
_entity.id
_entity.type
_entity.pdbx_description
1 polymer ?
#
loop_
_entity_poly.entity_id
_entity_poly.type
_entity_poly.pdbx_seq_one_letter_code
_entity_poly.pdbx_strand_id
1 'polypeptide(L)'
;MCSLACVTSLPQKTFLPGPDLVLSRTMPLQVTFASGKEVKVTTTSGSKVSVLRQEIAEQLDQHPRCVELNAGGVLGDEDSVPDSQITVVLVRLPWIGAGPDYVKDVGGGEFVIEGEEKRGSKLNALCEVGFCSGQEYFEVEVLEGEGAFIGVTTRPGFAEGYKIKGLFFGGPGNLSNGSGGLRTRFGEHVKPGSVIGVGLDLTDEATVGVTFWEKDTCLGEAYKGCPRQPGAMVYPAVCASKVGDRFKLSLRRNPRKQEVKTPHPAVGSWDLKRLVVGGEVVSLDNALTVKGKGRGKGKGYAADGEDGGEAPSKGNIVMTLSEQPGTPHFRLGLSLGNTLMTTVQTKSGSIGTEEIQIGMVAGTMMMSPPPLMDLEQTFSRSLPQITSWNVTKDSLQMRGGDVEIDFVHYDAPPEEPISSVTLP
;
A
#
# COMPACT_ATOMS: atom_id res chain seq x y z
N MET A 1 -3.96 -19.78 16.99
CA MET A 1 -3.30 -21.09 17.22
C MET A 1 -1.79 -20.96 16.98
N CYS A 2 -0.92 -21.42 17.89
CA CYS A 2 0.51 -21.58 17.56
C CYS A 2 0.66 -22.76 16.61
N SER A 3 1.39 -22.61 15.51
CA SER A 3 1.80 -23.74 14.68
C SER A 3 3.09 -24.32 15.25
N LEU A 4 3.01 -25.48 15.90
CA LEU A 4 4.14 -26.19 16.50
C LEU A 4 4.71 -27.20 15.49
N ALA A 5 5.96 -27.10 15.06
CA ALA A 5 6.55 -28.06 14.14
C ALA A 5 7.53 -29.01 14.81
N CYS A 6 7.45 -30.30 14.50
CA CYS A 6 8.39 -31.32 14.97
C CYS A 6 9.38 -31.66 13.85
N VAL A 7 10.69 -31.60 14.11
CA VAL A 7 11.72 -31.95 13.11
C VAL A 7 12.32 -33.30 13.43
N THR A 8 12.24 -34.29 12.54
CA THR A 8 12.86 -35.60 12.78
C THR A 8 14.09 -35.78 11.90
N SER A 9 15.18 -36.27 12.49
CA SER A 9 16.36 -36.70 11.73
C SER A 9 16.07 -38.08 11.11
N LEU A 10 16.29 -38.23 9.80
CA LEU A 10 16.17 -39.54 9.14
C LEU A 10 17.31 -40.47 9.60
N PRO A 11 17.02 -41.73 9.98
CA PRO A 11 18.06 -42.66 10.40
C PRO A 11 19.00 -43.01 9.24
N GLN A 12 20.31 -42.87 9.45
CA GLN A 12 21.33 -43.22 8.45
C GLN A 12 22.08 -44.50 8.79
N LYS A 13 22.44 -45.27 7.74
CA LYS A 13 23.31 -46.46 7.78
C LYS A 13 24.72 -46.07 8.22
N THR A 14 25.23 -46.75 9.25
CA THR A 14 26.60 -46.61 9.77
C THR A 14 27.64 -47.19 8.79
N PHE A 15 28.62 -46.37 8.42
CA PHE A 15 29.86 -46.79 7.75
C PHE A 15 31.04 -46.57 8.71
N LEU A 16 32.00 -47.51 8.74
CA LEU A 16 33.14 -47.56 9.66
C LEU A 16 34.28 -46.58 9.24
N PRO A 17 35.08 -46.05 10.19
CA PRO A 17 35.93 -44.87 9.97
C PRO A 17 37.33 -45.18 9.41
N GLY A 18 37.80 -44.29 8.52
CA GLY A 18 39.21 -44.06 8.17
C GLY A 18 39.63 -42.63 8.56
N PRO A 19 40.94 -42.31 8.59
CA PRO A 19 41.47 -41.15 9.31
C PRO A 19 41.20 -39.79 8.62
N ASP A 20 40.63 -38.88 9.41
CA ASP A 20 40.70 -37.41 9.44
C ASP A 20 40.64 -36.63 8.11
N LEU A 21 39.53 -36.79 7.40
CA LEU A 21 38.89 -35.66 6.72
C LEU A 21 37.65 -35.32 7.53
N VAL A 22 37.58 -34.10 8.08
CA VAL A 22 36.34 -33.55 8.66
C VAL A 22 35.38 -33.33 7.48
N LEU A 23 34.73 -34.41 7.05
CA LEU A 23 33.68 -34.37 6.06
C LEU A 23 32.52 -33.61 6.72
N SER A 24 32.29 -32.38 6.27
CA SER A 24 31.13 -31.59 6.66
C SER A 24 29.88 -32.41 6.34
N ARG A 25 29.25 -32.97 7.38
CA ARG A 25 28.13 -33.88 7.23
C ARG A 25 26.86 -33.06 7.01
N THR A 26 26.37 -33.06 5.78
CA THR A 26 25.04 -32.52 5.46
C THR A 26 23.97 -33.44 6.05
N MET A 27 23.08 -32.86 6.85
CA MET A 27 21.96 -33.57 7.47
C MET A 27 20.66 -33.04 6.89
N PRO A 28 19.87 -33.88 6.18
CA PRO A 28 18.53 -33.48 5.77
C PRO A 28 17.65 -33.35 7.01
N LEU A 29 17.13 -32.15 7.26
CA LEU A 29 16.15 -31.86 8.30
C LEU A 29 14.77 -31.79 7.63
N GLN A 30 13.83 -32.60 8.13
CA GLN A 30 12.44 -32.54 7.72
C GLN A 30 11.64 -31.81 8.79
N VAL A 31 11.23 -30.57 8.49
CA VAL A 31 10.43 -29.74 9.38
C VAL A 31 8.95 -30.01 9.13
N THR A 32 8.25 -30.63 10.08
CA THR A 32 6.81 -30.91 9.96
C THR A 32 6.01 -29.98 10.86
N PHE A 33 5.29 -29.01 10.29
CA PHE A 33 4.43 -28.06 11.02
C PHE A 33 3.21 -28.73 11.65
N ALA A 34 2.62 -28.12 12.67
CA ALA A 34 1.36 -28.59 13.29
C ALA A 34 0.21 -28.67 12.28
N SER A 35 0.29 -27.91 11.19
CA SER A 35 -0.64 -27.99 10.06
C SER A 35 -0.46 -29.25 9.22
N GLY A 36 0.57 -30.07 9.48
CA GLY A 36 0.98 -31.21 8.67
C GLY A 36 1.79 -30.83 7.43
N LYS A 37 2.02 -29.53 7.16
CA LYS A 37 2.91 -29.09 6.09
C LYS A 37 4.32 -29.55 6.42
N GLU A 38 5.02 -30.12 5.44
CA GLU A 38 6.43 -30.49 5.59
C GLU A 38 7.31 -29.59 4.75
N VAL A 39 8.43 -29.17 5.31
CA VAL A 39 9.46 -28.38 4.63
C VAL A 39 10.78 -29.12 4.76
N LYS A 40 11.39 -29.44 3.61
CA LYS A 40 12.70 -30.09 3.55
C LYS A 40 13.76 -29.01 3.54
N VAL A 41 14.64 -29.03 4.54
CA VAL A 41 15.77 -28.12 4.64
C VAL A 41 17.04 -28.94 4.79
N THR A 42 18.12 -28.53 4.13
CA THR A 42 19.41 -29.21 4.22
C THR A 42 20.38 -28.29 4.91
N THR A 43 20.80 -28.62 6.12
CA THR A 43 21.83 -27.86 6.83
C THR A 43 23.03 -28.74 7.13
N THR A 44 24.16 -28.10 7.41
CA THR A 44 25.36 -28.79 7.85
C THR A 44 25.42 -28.71 9.37
N SER A 45 25.64 -29.83 10.05
CA SER A 45 25.85 -29.83 11.50
C SER A 45 26.97 -28.84 11.88
N GLY A 46 26.77 -28.08 12.96
CA GLY A 46 27.70 -27.02 13.39
C GLY A 46 27.55 -25.69 12.64
N SER A 47 26.64 -25.58 11.66
CA SER A 47 26.29 -24.28 11.08
C SER A 47 25.64 -23.37 12.12
N LYS A 48 25.70 -22.06 11.91
CA LYS A 48 24.98 -21.10 12.76
C LYS A 48 23.47 -21.26 12.60
N VAL A 49 22.76 -21.15 13.71
CA VAL A 49 21.29 -21.18 13.77
C VAL A 49 20.65 -20.10 12.88
N SER A 50 21.27 -18.92 12.77
CA SER A 50 20.85 -17.86 11.83
C SER A 50 20.75 -18.33 10.37
N VAL A 51 21.67 -19.20 9.93
CA VAL A 51 21.67 -19.78 8.57
C VAL A 51 20.50 -20.73 8.39
N LEU A 52 20.31 -21.69 9.32
CA LEU A 52 19.18 -22.61 9.27
C LEU A 52 17.83 -21.87 9.34
N ARG A 53 17.75 -20.83 10.17
CA ARG A 53 16.56 -19.99 10.30
C ARG A 53 16.24 -19.27 9.00
N GLN A 54 17.26 -18.71 8.34
CA GLN A 54 17.14 -18.10 7.02
C GLN A 54 16.63 -19.10 5.97
N GLU A 55 17.20 -20.30 5.91
CA GLU A 55 16.80 -21.34 4.97
C GLU A 55 15.34 -21.78 5.18
N ILE A 56 14.94 -22.03 6.43
CA ILE A 56 13.55 -22.37 6.78
C ILE A 56 12.61 -21.24 6.36
N ALA A 57 12.98 -20.00 6.66
CA ALA A 57 12.15 -18.83 6.36
C ALA A 57 11.97 -18.64 4.84
N GLU A 58 13.01 -18.84 4.05
CA GLU A 58 12.94 -18.80 2.58
C GLU A 58 12.00 -19.87 2.02
N GLN A 59 12.08 -21.10 2.53
CA GLN A 59 11.18 -22.19 2.10
C GLN A 59 9.71 -21.95 2.50
N LEU A 60 9.49 -21.14 3.53
CA LEU A 60 8.15 -20.78 4.01
C LEU A 60 7.60 -19.49 3.40
N ASP A 61 8.41 -18.75 2.63
CA ASP A 61 8.13 -17.37 2.24
C ASP A 61 7.76 -16.49 3.46
N GLN A 62 8.57 -16.62 4.51
CA GLN A 62 8.44 -15.88 5.76
C GLN A 62 9.71 -15.07 6.04
N HIS A 63 9.61 -14.08 6.91
CA HIS A 63 10.78 -13.43 7.46
C HIS A 63 11.50 -14.35 8.47
N PRO A 64 12.85 -14.39 8.53
CA PRO A 64 13.59 -15.21 9.49
C PRO A 64 13.19 -14.99 10.94
N ARG A 65 12.83 -13.75 11.32
CA ARG A 65 12.35 -13.45 12.68
C ARG A 65 11.02 -14.12 13.04
N CYS A 66 10.28 -14.65 12.07
CA CYS A 66 9.10 -15.47 12.33
C CYS A 66 9.46 -16.91 12.69
N VAL A 67 10.73 -17.32 12.68
CA VAL A 67 11.13 -18.72 12.85
C VAL A 67 11.93 -18.85 14.14
N GLU A 68 11.32 -19.42 15.17
CA GLU A 68 11.99 -19.79 16.42
C GLU A 68 12.43 -21.24 16.33
N LEU A 69 13.68 -21.51 16.67
CA LEU A 69 14.22 -22.86 16.73
C LEU A 69 14.41 -23.25 18.20
N ASN A 70 13.90 -24.41 18.59
CA ASN A 70 13.98 -24.92 19.95
C ASN A 70 14.65 -26.30 19.99
N ALA A 71 15.61 -26.50 20.88
CA ALA A 71 16.25 -27.81 21.14
C ALA A 71 16.46 -28.02 22.64
N GLY A 72 15.36 -28.13 23.39
CA GLY A 72 15.37 -28.08 24.87
C GLY A 72 15.39 -26.65 25.44
N GLY A 73 15.41 -25.65 24.57
CA GLY A 73 15.34 -24.21 24.83
C GLY A 73 15.45 -23.43 23.52
N VAL A 74 15.16 -22.13 23.54
CA VAL A 74 15.21 -21.26 22.35
C VAL A 74 16.66 -21.06 21.93
N LEU A 75 16.95 -21.34 20.67
CA LEU A 75 18.29 -21.19 20.09
C LEU A 75 18.49 -19.76 19.55
N GLY A 76 19.56 -19.10 19.98
CA GLY A 76 20.02 -17.80 19.50
C GLY A 76 20.72 -17.88 18.14
N ASP A 77 20.88 -16.74 17.46
CA ASP A 77 21.43 -16.68 16.09
C ASP A 77 22.88 -17.18 15.95
N GLU A 78 23.65 -17.08 17.03
CA GLU A 78 25.06 -17.46 17.11
C GLU A 78 25.26 -18.90 17.60
N ASP A 79 24.20 -19.58 18.03
CA ASP A 79 24.28 -20.98 18.44
C ASP A 79 24.57 -21.88 17.25
N SER A 80 25.24 -23.01 17.52
CA SER A 80 25.42 -24.06 16.53
C SER A 80 24.17 -24.93 16.43
N VAL A 81 23.75 -25.26 15.21
CA VAL A 81 22.65 -26.19 14.97
C VAL A 81 23.02 -27.55 15.58
N PRO A 82 22.24 -28.06 16.57
CA PRO A 82 22.56 -29.32 17.22
C PRO A 82 22.28 -30.53 16.31
N ASP A 83 22.96 -31.64 16.57
CA ASP A 83 22.70 -32.93 15.90
C ASP A 83 21.36 -33.57 16.32
N SER A 84 20.68 -33.00 17.31
CA SER A 84 19.42 -33.48 17.85
C SER A 84 18.20 -32.97 17.07
N GLN A 85 17.03 -33.51 17.42
CA GLN A 85 15.75 -33.03 16.92
C GLN A 85 15.50 -31.57 17.36
N ILE A 86 15.24 -30.71 16.38
CA ILE A 86 14.86 -29.31 16.58
C ILE A 86 13.34 -29.21 16.50
N THR A 87 12.74 -28.28 17.22
CA THR A 87 11.33 -27.89 17.07
C THR A 87 11.33 -26.54 16.39
N VAL A 88 10.60 -26.39 15.29
CA VAL A 88 10.44 -25.09 14.63
C VAL A 88 9.10 -24.52 15.07
N VAL A 89 9.11 -23.33 15.64
CA VAL A 89 7.89 -22.62 16.03
C VAL A 89 7.82 -21.35 15.22
N LEU A 90 6.68 -21.13 14.56
CA LEU A 90 6.46 -19.81 13.97
C LEU A 90 6.16 -18.83 15.09
N VAL A 91 7.06 -17.87 15.29
CA VAL A 91 7.04 -16.86 16.35
C VAL A 91 5.69 -16.16 16.34
N ARG A 92 5.06 -16.08 17.51
CA ARG A 92 3.89 -15.22 17.68
C ARG A 92 4.32 -13.79 17.38
N LEU A 93 3.47 -13.04 16.71
CA LEU A 93 3.65 -11.61 16.52
C LEU A 93 2.82 -10.94 17.62
N PRO A 94 3.36 -10.74 18.84
CA PRO A 94 2.60 -10.17 19.93
C PRO A 94 2.16 -8.76 19.57
N TRP A 95 0.90 -8.48 19.87
CA TRP A 95 0.30 -7.17 19.71
C TRP A 95 -0.04 -6.58 21.06
N ILE A 96 0.30 -5.32 21.26
CA ILE A 96 -0.13 -4.54 22.41
C ILE A 96 -1.05 -3.43 21.95
N GLY A 97 -2.10 -3.19 22.73
CA GLY A 97 -2.95 -2.03 22.55
C GLY A 97 -2.36 -0.79 23.22
N ALA A 98 -2.78 0.40 22.77
CA ALA A 98 -2.46 1.63 23.49
C ALA A 98 -3.10 1.68 24.89
N GLY A 99 -4.20 0.94 25.08
CA GLY A 99 -4.69 0.48 26.37
C GLY A 99 -4.42 -1.02 26.54
N PRO A 100 -4.22 -1.52 27.78
CA PRO A 100 -3.82 -2.91 28.04
C PRO A 100 -4.82 -3.94 27.50
N ASP A 101 -6.11 -3.60 27.44
CA ASP A 101 -7.18 -4.52 27.02
C ASP A 101 -7.70 -4.24 25.60
N TYR A 102 -6.99 -3.42 24.81
CA TYR A 102 -7.49 -2.99 23.49
C TYR A 102 -7.19 -3.99 22.37
N VAL A 103 -6.31 -4.95 22.60
CA VAL A 103 -5.90 -5.90 21.57
C VAL A 103 -5.87 -7.30 22.14
N LYS A 104 -6.52 -8.22 21.45
CA LYS A 104 -6.44 -9.65 21.70
C LYS A 104 -5.70 -10.34 20.58
N ASP A 105 -4.56 -10.92 20.92
CA ASP A 105 -3.80 -11.80 20.03
C ASP A 105 -4.53 -13.14 19.86
N VAL A 106 -4.89 -13.47 18.62
CA VAL A 106 -5.53 -14.75 18.24
C VAL A 106 -4.47 -15.79 17.81
N GLY A 107 -3.22 -15.34 17.64
CA GLY A 107 -2.07 -16.11 17.19
C GLY A 107 -1.97 -16.20 15.67
N GLY A 108 -0.80 -16.59 15.17
CA GLY A 108 -0.54 -16.68 13.73
C GLY A 108 -0.52 -15.32 13.03
N GLY A 109 -0.22 -14.24 13.77
CA GLY A 109 -0.23 -12.87 13.29
C GLY A 109 -1.60 -12.19 13.31
N GLU A 110 -2.68 -12.93 13.62
CA GLU A 110 -4.03 -12.38 13.72
C GLU A 110 -4.30 -11.74 15.08
N PHE A 111 -4.98 -10.61 15.07
CA PHE A 111 -5.43 -9.93 16.28
C PHE A 111 -6.79 -9.27 16.08
N VAL A 112 -7.50 -9.06 17.19
CA VAL A 112 -8.80 -8.39 17.25
C VAL A 112 -8.69 -7.18 18.16
N ILE A 113 -9.33 -6.09 17.76
CA ILE A 113 -9.48 -4.91 18.62
C ILE A 113 -10.59 -5.17 19.63
N GLU A 114 -10.26 -5.10 20.92
CA GLU A 114 -11.19 -5.26 22.04
C GLU A 114 -11.26 -3.96 22.88
N GLY A 115 -12.03 -3.98 23.97
CA GLY A 115 -12.19 -2.85 24.89
C GLY A 115 -13.47 -2.03 24.67
N GLU A 116 -13.52 -0.86 25.30
CA GLU A 116 -14.66 0.07 25.21
C GLU A 116 -14.47 1.08 24.07
N GLU A 117 -15.46 1.17 23.19
CA GLU A 117 -15.44 2.14 22.09
C GLU A 117 -15.67 3.56 22.61
N LYS A 118 -14.62 4.39 22.56
CA LYS A 118 -14.74 5.83 22.81
C LYS A 118 -15.12 6.53 21.52
N ARG A 119 -16.31 7.14 21.49
CA ARG A 119 -16.83 7.87 20.31
C ARG A 119 -15.78 8.85 19.78
N GLY A 120 -15.39 8.66 18.52
CA GLY A 120 -14.47 9.55 17.82
C GLY A 120 -12.99 9.36 18.16
N SER A 121 -12.59 8.26 18.82
CA SER A 121 -11.19 7.90 19.01
C SER A 121 -10.82 6.67 18.20
N LYS A 122 -9.59 6.64 17.67
CA LYS A 122 -8.98 5.44 17.10
C LYS A 122 -8.50 4.48 18.20
N LEU A 123 -8.46 3.19 17.87
CA LEU A 123 -7.93 2.14 18.73
C LEU A 123 -6.64 1.63 18.10
N ASN A 124 -5.51 1.93 18.73
CA ASN A 124 -4.21 1.69 18.14
C ASN A 124 -3.59 0.40 18.68
N ALA A 125 -3.00 -0.37 17.77
CA ALA A 125 -2.29 -1.61 18.04
C ALA A 125 -0.85 -1.49 17.54
N LEU A 126 0.10 -2.01 18.31
CA LEU A 126 1.53 -2.07 18.00
C LEU A 126 1.99 -3.52 18.02
N CYS A 127 2.68 -3.97 16.98
CA CYS A 127 3.39 -5.25 17.04
C CYS A 127 4.70 -5.06 17.78
N GLU A 128 5.04 -5.90 18.75
CA GLU A 128 6.29 -5.74 19.50
C GLU A 128 7.54 -6.22 18.72
N VAL A 129 7.34 -6.81 17.54
CA VAL A 129 8.44 -7.14 16.63
C VAL A 129 8.80 -5.90 15.81
N GLY A 130 9.85 -5.19 16.24
CA GLY A 130 10.34 -4.00 15.55
C GLY A 130 11.56 -4.27 14.66
N PHE A 131 11.94 -3.26 13.89
CA PHE A 131 13.05 -3.22 12.94
C PHE A 131 13.96 -2.04 13.23
N CYS A 132 15.28 -2.19 13.10
CA CYS A 132 16.22 -1.09 13.36
C CYS A 132 17.13 -0.73 12.17
N SER A 133 17.29 -1.64 11.20
CA SER A 133 18.26 -1.50 10.11
C SER A 133 17.84 -2.28 8.87
N GLY A 134 18.43 -1.93 7.72
CA GLY A 134 18.29 -2.69 6.47
C GLY A 134 17.02 -2.37 5.68
N GLN A 135 16.66 -3.29 4.77
CA GLN A 135 15.42 -3.23 4.00
C GLN A 135 14.47 -4.29 4.56
N GLU A 136 13.29 -3.87 5.01
CA GLU A 136 12.35 -4.72 5.74
C GLU A 136 10.96 -4.62 5.10
N TYR A 137 10.16 -5.67 5.18
CA TYR A 137 8.82 -5.68 4.60
C TYR A 137 7.83 -6.46 5.47
N PHE A 138 6.59 -5.98 5.52
CA PHE A 138 5.49 -6.72 6.13
C PHE A 138 4.17 -6.39 5.45
N GLU A 139 3.18 -7.25 5.66
CA GLU A 139 1.81 -7.06 5.17
C GLU A 139 0.83 -7.07 6.33
N VAL A 140 -0.15 -6.18 6.29
CA VAL A 140 -1.33 -6.24 7.16
C VAL A 140 -2.56 -6.45 6.28
N GLU A 141 -3.23 -7.58 6.47
CA GLU A 141 -4.52 -7.89 5.89
C GLU A 141 -5.64 -7.43 6.83
N VAL A 142 -6.63 -6.72 6.27
CA VAL A 142 -7.84 -6.30 6.97
C VAL A 142 -8.88 -7.40 6.83
N LEU A 143 -9.11 -8.18 7.87
CA LEU A 143 -10.09 -9.28 7.86
C LEU A 143 -11.50 -8.75 8.09
N GLU A 144 -11.66 -7.86 9.07
CA GLU A 144 -12.91 -7.20 9.42
C GLU A 144 -12.64 -5.73 9.79
N GLY A 145 -13.59 -4.85 9.51
CA GLY A 145 -13.45 -3.41 9.76
C GLY A 145 -13.15 -2.56 8.53
N GLU A 146 -13.27 -1.25 8.66
CA GLU A 146 -13.04 -0.29 7.58
C GLU A 146 -12.34 0.99 8.05
N GLY A 147 -11.63 1.65 7.14
CA GLY A 147 -11.00 2.95 7.43
C GLY A 147 -9.84 2.89 8.42
N ALA A 148 -9.21 1.72 8.58
CA ALA A 148 -7.99 1.56 9.36
C ALA A 148 -6.82 2.29 8.68
N PHE A 149 -5.87 2.76 9.47
CA PHE A 149 -4.58 3.25 8.99
C PHE A 149 -3.49 2.25 9.40
N ILE A 150 -2.63 1.88 8.47
CA ILE A 150 -1.61 0.85 8.61
C ILE A 150 -0.26 1.49 8.28
N GLY A 151 0.77 1.18 9.06
CA GLY A 151 2.10 1.71 8.82
C GLY A 151 3.03 1.43 9.97
N VAL A 152 3.85 2.41 10.32
CA VAL A 152 4.86 2.25 11.35
C VAL A 152 4.89 3.39 12.35
N THR A 153 5.32 3.07 13.57
CA THR A 153 5.59 4.02 14.65
C THR A 153 6.83 3.57 15.43
N THR A 154 7.26 4.36 16.40
CA THR A 154 8.25 3.97 17.41
C THR A 154 7.54 3.77 18.74
N ARG A 155 8.21 3.14 19.72
CA ARG A 155 7.61 2.97 21.05
C ARG A 155 7.26 4.32 21.73
N PRO A 156 8.09 5.39 21.65
CA PRO A 156 7.69 6.72 22.12
C PRO A 156 6.53 7.34 21.34
N GLY A 157 6.40 7.04 20.05
CA GLY A 157 5.32 7.52 19.20
C GLY A 157 3.98 6.80 19.41
N PHE A 158 3.99 5.63 20.05
CA PHE A 158 2.79 4.83 20.28
C PHE A 158 1.95 5.41 21.42
N ALA A 159 0.73 5.85 21.09
CA ALA A 159 -0.21 6.45 22.04
C ALA A 159 -1.66 6.16 21.64
N GLU A 160 -2.62 6.46 22.52
CA GLU A 160 -4.05 6.27 22.27
C GLU A 160 -4.62 7.25 21.23
N GLY A 161 -5.63 6.81 20.46
CA GLY A 161 -6.39 7.67 19.55
C GLY A 161 -5.53 8.41 18.53
N TYR A 162 -5.85 9.67 18.29
CA TYR A 162 -5.09 10.54 17.36
C TYR A 162 -3.79 11.09 17.94
N LYS A 163 -3.37 10.64 19.14
CA LYS A 163 -2.09 11.05 19.74
C LYS A 163 -0.91 10.27 19.18
N ILE A 164 -1.16 9.10 18.57
CA ILE A 164 -0.12 8.30 17.92
C ILE A 164 0.62 9.12 16.86
N LYS A 165 1.94 8.93 16.81
CA LYS A 165 2.82 9.57 15.83
C LYS A 165 3.53 8.49 15.02
N GLY A 166 3.41 8.55 13.71
CA GLY A 166 3.97 7.53 12.83
C GLY A 166 3.85 7.89 11.37
N LEU A 167 4.08 6.91 10.50
CA LEU A 167 4.02 7.03 9.05
C LEU A 167 2.99 6.01 8.56
N PHE A 168 1.81 6.49 8.19
CA PHE A 168 0.66 5.63 7.96
C PHE A 168 0.02 5.87 6.60
N PHE A 169 -0.48 4.79 6.01
CA PHE A 169 -1.40 4.80 4.87
C PHE A 169 -2.71 4.14 5.28
N GLY A 170 -3.83 4.71 4.85
CA GLY A 170 -5.11 4.00 4.91
C GLY A 170 -6.30 4.93 4.91
N GLY A 171 -7.35 4.57 5.66
CA GLY A 171 -8.60 5.32 5.62
C GLY A 171 -9.17 5.35 4.20
N PRO A 172 -9.54 6.52 3.65
CA PRO A 172 -9.99 6.66 2.27
C PRO A 172 -8.85 6.72 1.24
N GLY A 173 -7.69 6.11 1.55
CA GLY A 173 -6.51 6.13 0.68
C GLY A 173 -5.60 7.33 0.93
N ASN A 174 -5.38 7.69 2.19
CA ASN A 174 -4.62 8.88 2.58
C ASN A 174 -3.31 8.51 3.29
N LEU A 175 -2.31 9.37 3.17
CA LEU A 175 -1.13 9.38 4.05
C LEU A 175 -1.41 10.19 5.30
N SER A 176 -0.95 9.72 6.45
CA SER A 176 -1.20 10.32 7.77
C SER A 176 0.00 10.21 8.68
N ASN A 177 0.20 11.19 9.57
CA ASN A 177 1.19 11.07 10.64
C ASN A 177 0.63 10.47 11.95
N GLY A 178 -0.57 9.90 11.90
CA GLY A 178 -1.31 9.38 13.06
C GLY A 178 -2.23 10.41 13.72
N SER A 179 -1.87 11.69 13.63
CA SER A 179 -2.66 12.81 14.20
C SER A 179 -3.38 13.67 13.16
N GLY A 180 -3.04 13.53 11.88
CA GLY A 180 -3.65 14.29 10.80
C GLY A 180 -3.26 13.76 9.42
N GLY A 181 -4.15 14.00 8.45
CA GLY A 181 -3.88 13.68 7.05
C GLY A 181 -2.80 14.60 6.46
N LEU A 182 -1.85 14.02 5.75
CA LEU A 182 -0.74 14.73 5.11
C LEU A 182 -0.93 14.84 3.59
N ARG A 183 -1.49 13.78 3.01
CA ARG A 183 -1.82 13.66 1.60
C ARG A 183 -3.10 12.85 1.45
N THR A 184 -3.95 13.29 0.55
CA THR A 184 -5.16 12.56 0.17
C THR A 184 -4.97 11.84 -1.16
N ARG A 185 -5.74 10.77 -1.40
CA ARG A 185 -5.75 10.02 -2.68
C ARG A 185 -4.38 9.43 -3.07
N PHE A 186 -3.62 8.96 -2.09
CA PHE A 186 -2.37 8.22 -2.32
C PHE A 186 -2.61 6.78 -2.81
N GLY A 187 -3.73 6.17 -2.43
CA GLY A 187 -4.14 4.83 -2.86
C GLY A 187 -5.65 4.66 -2.74
N GLU A 188 -6.17 3.44 -2.77
CA GLU A 188 -7.60 3.18 -2.61
C GLU A 188 -8.04 3.14 -1.15
N HIS A 189 -9.36 3.06 -0.95
CA HIS A 189 -9.95 2.95 0.39
C HIS A 189 -9.66 1.59 1.04
N VAL A 190 -9.08 1.64 2.24
CA VAL A 190 -8.78 0.45 3.04
C VAL A 190 -10.05 -0.13 3.68
N LYS A 191 -10.40 -1.33 3.26
CA LYS A 191 -11.64 -2.07 3.58
C LYS A 191 -11.37 -3.56 3.82
N PRO A 192 -12.35 -4.38 4.27
CA PRO A 192 -12.14 -5.82 4.42
C PRO A 192 -11.64 -6.48 3.14
N GLY A 193 -10.68 -7.39 3.27
CA GLY A 193 -9.96 -8.04 2.16
C GLY A 193 -8.83 -7.19 1.54
N SER A 194 -8.59 -5.98 2.04
CA SER A 194 -7.40 -5.20 1.66
C SER A 194 -6.17 -5.81 2.30
N VAL A 195 -5.08 -5.86 1.54
CA VAL A 195 -3.76 -6.25 2.06
C VAL A 195 -2.84 -5.07 1.82
N ILE A 196 -2.34 -4.47 2.89
CA ILE A 196 -1.43 -3.34 2.81
C ILE A 196 -0.02 -3.83 3.09
N GLY A 197 0.81 -3.80 2.06
CA GLY A 197 2.25 -4.02 2.17
C GLY A 197 2.97 -2.76 2.60
N VAL A 198 3.93 -2.88 3.49
CA VAL A 198 4.75 -1.78 4.02
C VAL A 198 6.21 -2.17 3.88
N GLY A 199 6.91 -1.51 2.97
CA GLY A 199 8.36 -1.65 2.79
C GLY A 199 9.08 -0.51 3.49
N LEU A 200 10.10 -0.85 4.27
CA LEU A 200 10.89 0.07 5.06
C LEU A 200 12.32 0.12 4.51
N ASP A 201 12.80 1.34 4.30
CA ASP A 201 14.23 1.61 4.12
C ASP A 201 14.79 2.16 5.43
N LEU A 202 15.57 1.33 6.12
CA LEU A 202 16.30 1.63 7.35
C LEU A 202 17.81 1.49 7.13
N THR A 203 18.28 1.65 5.89
CA THR A 203 19.72 1.57 5.57
C THR A 203 20.50 2.72 6.18
N ASP A 204 19.87 3.88 6.32
CA ASP A 204 20.34 5.00 7.12
C ASP A 204 19.81 4.87 8.56
N GLU A 205 20.72 4.93 9.55
CA GLU A 205 20.35 4.84 10.96
C GLU A 205 19.52 6.03 11.43
N ALA A 206 19.69 7.21 10.82
CA ALA A 206 19.05 8.47 11.23
C ALA A 206 17.76 8.79 10.48
N THR A 207 17.41 8.01 9.45
CA THR A 207 16.20 8.24 8.67
C THR A 207 15.42 6.96 8.41
N VAL A 208 14.17 7.11 7.96
CA VAL A 208 13.31 6.02 7.50
C VAL A 208 12.64 6.41 6.18
N GLY A 209 12.67 5.51 5.21
CA GLY A 209 11.83 5.53 4.03
C GLY A 209 10.68 4.53 4.17
N VAL A 210 9.51 4.86 3.63
CA VAL A 210 8.35 3.96 3.61
C VAL A 210 7.70 3.97 2.23
N THR A 211 7.60 2.79 1.65
CA THR A 211 6.84 2.51 0.41
C THR A 211 5.63 1.66 0.78
N PHE A 212 4.47 1.94 0.18
CA PHE A 212 3.27 1.13 0.40
C PHE A 212 2.89 0.34 -0.84
N TRP A 213 2.26 -0.80 -0.59
CA TRP A 213 1.61 -1.64 -1.59
C TRP A 213 0.17 -1.87 -1.18
N GLU A 214 -0.71 -1.95 -2.17
CA GLU A 214 -2.06 -2.45 -1.99
C GLU A 214 -2.21 -3.73 -2.81
N LYS A 215 -2.36 -4.85 -2.10
CA LYS A 215 -2.23 -6.21 -2.61
C LYS A 215 -0.87 -6.42 -3.27
N ASP A 216 -0.83 -6.37 -4.59
CA ASP A 216 0.31 -6.62 -5.45
C ASP A 216 0.72 -5.36 -6.24
N THR A 217 0.00 -4.25 -6.05
CA THR A 217 0.28 -2.97 -6.70
C THR A 217 1.11 -2.08 -5.79
N CYS A 218 2.29 -1.66 -6.27
CA CYS A 218 3.11 -0.67 -5.59
C CYS A 218 2.47 0.71 -5.73
N LEU A 219 2.20 1.39 -4.61
CA LEU A 219 1.67 2.75 -4.59
C LEU A 219 2.79 3.80 -4.68
N GLY A 220 4.05 3.38 -4.54
CA GLY A 220 5.23 4.25 -4.57
C GLY A 220 5.73 4.64 -3.19
N GLU A 221 6.86 5.36 -3.19
CA GLU A 221 7.50 5.88 -1.98
C GLU A 221 6.58 6.96 -1.38
N ALA A 222 6.01 6.69 -0.21
CA ALA A 222 5.11 7.62 0.48
C ALA A 222 5.88 8.58 1.39
N TYR A 223 6.91 8.06 2.04
CA TYR A 223 7.75 8.78 2.98
C TYR A 223 9.21 8.53 2.63
N LYS A 224 10.02 9.60 2.61
CA LYS A 224 11.42 9.52 2.21
C LYS A 224 12.29 10.30 3.16
N GLY A 225 13.32 9.65 3.70
CA GLY A 225 14.30 10.31 4.56
C GLY A 225 13.67 10.96 5.79
N CYS A 226 12.58 10.40 6.30
CA CYS A 226 11.90 10.92 7.49
C CYS A 226 12.85 10.78 8.69
N PRO A 227 13.16 11.86 9.43
CA PRO A 227 14.10 11.78 10.54
C PRO A 227 13.61 10.81 11.63
N ARG A 228 14.52 10.02 12.20
CA ARG A 228 14.30 9.18 13.38
C ARG A 228 15.50 9.25 14.32
N GLN A 229 15.33 8.89 15.58
CA GLN A 229 16.47 8.72 16.48
C GLN A 229 17.38 7.57 15.97
N PRO A 230 18.71 7.77 15.87
CA PRO A 230 19.63 6.74 15.41
C PRO A 230 19.49 5.43 16.18
N GLY A 231 19.34 4.32 15.44
CA GLY A 231 19.16 2.98 16.01
C GLY A 231 17.80 2.72 16.67
N ALA A 232 16.87 3.68 16.65
CA ALA A 232 15.53 3.48 17.20
C ALA A 232 14.78 2.38 16.43
N MET A 233 14.08 1.54 17.17
CA MET A 233 13.23 0.48 16.64
C MET A 233 11.95 1.07 16.04
N VAL A 234 11.65 0.65 14.81
CA VAL A 234 10.46 0.96 14.04
C VAL A 234 9.53 -0.24 14.07
N TYR A 235 8.29 -0.05 14.49
CA TYR A 235 7.34 -1.14 14.75
C TYR A 235 6.13 -1.03 13.83
N PRO A 236 5.61 -2.17 13.30
CA PRO A 236 4.31 -2.21 12.67
C PRO A 236 3.23 -1.69 13.61
N ALA A 237 2.35 -0.84 13.09
CA ALA A 237 1.23 -0.30 13.82
C ALA A 237 -0.04 -0.19 12.97
N VAL A 238 -1.17 -0.37 13.64
CA VAL A 238 -2.51 -0.26 13.05
C VAL A 238 -3.35 0.68 13.91
N CYS A 239 -3.93 1.70 13.29
CA CYS A 239 -4.93 2.57 13.90
C CYS A 239 -6.32 2.13 13.42
N ALA A 240 -6.96 1.25 14.18
CA ALA A 240 -8.27 0.71 13.87
C ALA A 240 -9.39 1.71 14.16
N SER A 241 -10.54 1.52 13.51
CA SER A 241 -11.68 2.43 13.61
C SER A 241 -12.59 2.11 14.78
N LYS A 242 -12.80 0.83 15.08
CA LYS A 242 -13.76 0.39 16.10
C LYS A 242 -13.38 -0.95 16.74
N VAL A 243 -14.06 -1.26 17.84
CA VAL A 243 -13.98 -2.56 18.51
C VAL A 243 -14.54 -3.64 17.58
N GLY A 244 -13.90 -4.80 17.57
CA GLY A 244 -14.22 -5.93 16.69
C GLY A 244 -13.54 -5.87 15.32
N ASP A 245 -12.83 -4.79 14.97
CA ASP A 245 -11.96 -4.80 13.78
C ASP A 245 -10.89 -5.91 13.93
N ARG A 246 -10.61 -6.62 12.82
CA ARG A 246 -9.70 -7.78 12.81
C ARG A 246 -8.67 -7.65 11.72
N PHE A 247 -7.44 -7.98 12.07
CA PHE A 247 -6.30 -7.83 11.18
C PHE A 247 -5.38 -9.04 11.27
N LYS A 248 -4.55 -9.22 10.24
CA LYS A 248 -3.51 -10.23 10.20
C LYS A 248 -2.20 -9.63 9.70
N LEU A 249 -1.16 -9.76 10.50
CA LEU A 249 0.19 -9.40 10.11
C LEU A 249 0.95 -10.60 9.58
N SER A 250 1.66 -10.39 8.47
CA SER A 250 2.61 -11.34 7.91
C SER A 250 3.94 -10.62 7.70
N LEU A 251 5.01 -11.09 8.34
CA LEU A 251 6.35 -10.60 8.02
C LEU A 251 6.85 -11.35 6.80
N ARG A 252 7.17 -10.61 5.74
CA ARG A 252 7.56 -11.14 4.44
C ARG A 252 8.89 -10.54 4.02
N ARG A 253 9.65 -11.26 3.22
CA ARG A 253 10.92 -10.71 2.72
C ARG A 253 10.70 -9.72 1.58
N ASN A 254 9.70 -9.98 0.74
CA ASN A 254 9.45 -9.21 -0.47
C ASN A 254 7.94 -8.93 -0.63
N PRO A 255 7.58 -7.86 -1.35
CA PRO A 255 6.22 -7.65 -1.81
C PRO A 255 5.68 -8.82 -2.64
N ARG A 256 4.35 -8.94 -2.68
CA ARG A 256 3.68 -9.86 -3.62
C ARG A 256 4.15 -9.56 -5.03
N LYS A 257 4.39 -10.62 -5.81
CA LYS A 257 4.64 -10.46 -7.24
C LYS A 257 3.42 -9.78 -7.85
N GLN A 258 3.65 -8.63 -8.48
CA GLN A 258 2.61 -7.91 -9.21
C GLN A 258 2.04 -8.83 -10.29
N GLU A 259 0.74 -9.08 -10.24
CA GLU A 259 0.05 -9.63 -11.39
C GLU A 259 0.09 -8.56 -12.48
N VAL A 260 0.87 -8.82 -13.53
CA VAL A 260 0.92 -7.94 -14.70
C VAL A 260 -0.41 -8.04 -15.43
N LYS A 261 -1.39 -7.26 -14.97
CA LYS A 261 -2.59 -6.97 -15.73
C LYS A 261 -2.24 -5.84 -16.66
N THR A 262 -2.41 -6.07 -17.97
CA THR A 262 -2.36 -4.98 -18.92
C THR A 262 -3.63 -4.16 -18.69
N PRO A 263 -3.54 -2.96 -18.08
CA PRO A 263 -4.73 -2.16 -17.83
C PRO A 263 -5.35 -1.78 -19.18
N HIS A 264 -6.66 -1.51 -19.19
CA HIS A 264 -7.30 -0.95 -20.35
C HIS A 264 -6.58 0.34 -20.78
N PRO A 265 -6.37 0.59 -22.09
CA PRO A 265 -5.61 1.75 -22.56
C PRO A 265 -6.22 3.09 -22.14
N ALA A 266 -7.50 3.11 -21.75
CA ALA A 266 -8.18 4.31 -21.24
C ALA A 266 -7.79 4.67 -19.79
N VAL A 267 -7.26 3.71 -19.03
CA VAL A 267 -6.85 3.95 -17.63
C VAL A 267 -5.63 4.85 -17.63
N GLY A 268 -5.73 5.96 -16.91
CA GLY A 268 -4.66 6.95 -16.86
C GLY A 268 -5.17 8.35 -16.54
N SER A 269 -4.25 9.31 -16.68
CA SER A 269 -4.55 10.74 -16.58
C SER A 269 -4.47 11.37 -17.96
N TRP A 270 -5.40 12.27 -18.23
CA TRP A 270 -5.65 12.81 -19.55
C TRP A 270 -5.85 14.32 -19.46
N ASP A 271 -5.03 15.10 -20.17
CA ASP A 271 -5.12 16.56 -20.19
C ASP A 271 -6.00 17.02 -21.34
N LEU A 272 -7.00 17.85 -21.04
CA LEU A 272 -7.96 18.35 -22.02
C LEU A 272 -7.25 19.23 -23.05
N LYS A 273 -7.37 18.87 -24.33
CA LYS A 273 -6.89 19.69 -25.44
C LYS A 273 -7.98 20.45 -26.15
N ARG A 274 -9.14 19.82 -26.35
CA ARG A 274 -10.22 20.41 -27.14
C ARG A 274 -11.58 19.96 -26.63
N LEU A 275 -12.51 20.89 -26.61
CA LEU A 275 -13.92 20.65 -26.35
C LEU A 275 -14.74 21.35 -27.44
N VAL A 276 -15.63 20.62 -28.09
CA VAL A 276 -16.58 21.10 -29.08
C VAL A 276 -17.99 20.75 -28.61
N VAL A 277 -18.90 21.71 -28.64
CA VAL A 277 -20.32 21.51 -28.29
C VAL A 277 -21.16 22.24 -29.34
N GLY A 278 -22.13 21.55 -29.95
CA GLY A 278 -22.96 22.16 -31.00
C GLY A 278 -22.18 22.58 -32.25
N GLY A 279 -21.01 21.97 -32.49
CA GLY A 279 -20.09 22.37 -33.57
C GLY A 279 -19.21 23.58 -33.26
N GLU A 280 -19.36 24.22 -32.09
CA GLU A 280 -18.53 25.34 -31.65
C GLU A 280 -17.41 24.89 -30.72
N VAL A 281 -16.20 25.42 -30.93
CA VAL A 281 -15.05 25.14 -30.05
C VAL A 281 -15.18 25.98 -28.78
N VAL A 282 -15.26 25.32 -27.63
CA VAL A 282 -15.31 25.99 -26.33
C VAL A 282 -13.93 26.55 -26.00
N SER A 283 -13.85 27.86 -25.75
CA SER A 283 -12.59 28.51 -25.36
C SER A 283 -12.16 28.08 -23.96
N LEU A 284 -10.93 27.57 -23.85
CA LEU A 284 -10.34 27.16 -22.58
C LEU A 284 -9.47 28.26 -21.94
N ASP A 285 -9.09 29.30 -22.69
CA ASP A 285 -8.08 30.27 -22.22
C ASP A 285 -8.48 30.97 -20.92
N ASN A 286 -9.76 31.33 -20.78
CA ASN A 286 -10.26 31.96 -19.55
C ASN A 286 -10.26 30.99 -18.36
N ALA A 287 -10.48 29.70 -18.58
CA ALA A 287 -10.40 28.70 -17.53
C ALA A 287 -8.95 28.49 -17.10
N LEU A 288 -8.03 28.30 -18.05
CA LEU A 288 -6.61 27.99 -17.77
C LEU A 288 -5.82 29.15 -17.15
N THR A 289 -6.35 30.38 -17.22
CA THR A 289 -5.75 31.61 -16.65
C THR A 289 -6.18 31.88 -15.21
N VAL A 290 -7.23 31.22 -14.72
CA VAL A 290 -7.70 31.39 -13.33
C VAL A 290 -6.62 30.87 -12.38
N LYS A 291 -5.97 31.76 -11.64
CA LYS A 291 -5.05 31.35 -10.56
C LYS A 291 -5.87 30.87 -9.36
N GLY A 292 -5.80 29.59 -9.06
CA GLY A 292 -6.47 29.02 -7.89
C GLY A 292 -5.48 28.69 -6.79
N LYS A 293 -5.76 29.11 -5.54
CA LYS A 293 -5.23 28.44 -4.34
C LYS A 293 -5.91 27.07 -4.23
N GLY A 294 -5.56 26.14 -5.10
CA GLY A 294 -6.04 24.77 -5.04
C GLY A 294 -5.77 24.21 -3.64
N ARG A 295 -6.82 23.92 -2.87
CA ARG A 295 -6.69 23.34 -1.52
C ARG A 295 -6.22 21.87 -1.54
N GLY A 296 -6.10 21.25 -2.71
CA GLY A 296 -5.47 19.95 -2.90
C GLY A 296 -4.02 20.14 -3.33
N LYS A 297 -3.10 19.37 -2.74
CA LYS A 297 -1.68 19.31 -3.14
C LYS A 297 -1.48 18.54 -4.45
N GLY A 298 -2.28 18.88 -5.47
CA GLY A 298 -2.10 18.55 -6.88
C GLY A 298 -2.18 19.87 -7.65
N LYS A 299 -1.07 20.26 -8.27
CA LYS A 299 -0.77 21.61 -8.80
C LYS A 299 -1.75 22.09 -9.89
N GLY A 300 -2.15 23.37 -9.81
CA GLY A 300 -2.87 24.17 -10.83
C GLY A 300 -4.39 23.91 -10.91
N TYR A 301 -5.28 24.85 -11.28
CA TYR A 301 -5.17 25.97 -12.23
C TYR A 301 -4.10 27.04 -11.92
N ALA A 302 -3.16 27.14 -12.88
CA ALA A 302 -1.88 27.85 -12.88
C ALA A 302 -0.98 27.54 -11.66
N ALA A 303 0.16 26.89 -11.91
CA ALA A 303 1.16 26.72 -10.86
C ALA A 303 1.73 28.10 -10.49
N ASP A 304 1.69 28.44 -9.20
CA ASP A 304 2.41 29.59 -8.66
C ASP A 304 3.91 29.26 -8.70
N GLY A 305 4.56 29.58 -9.81
CA GLY A 305 6.01 29.72 -9.85
C GLY A 305 6.38 31.01 -9.15
N GLU A 306 6.79 30.93 -7.88
CA GLU A 306 7.32 32.08 -7.12
C GLU A 306 8.75 32.47 -7.54
N ASP A 307 9.42 31.71 -8.41
CA ASP A 307 10.74 32.04 -8.93
C ASP A 307 10.65 32.72 -10.31
N GLY A 308 10.89 34.03 -10.32
CA GLY A 308 10.64 34.95 -11.44
C GLY A 308 11.52 34.77 -12.68
N GLY A 309 11.33 33.71 -13.45
CA GLY A 309 12.10 33.47 -14.68
C GLY A 309 11.36 32.90 -15.90
N GLU A 310 10.22 32.21 -15.76
CA GLU A 310 9.56 31.56 -16.89
C GLU A 310 8.06 31.92 -17.01
N ALA A 311 7.57 31.96 -18.25
CA ALA A 311 6.17 32.25 -18.55
C ALA A 311 5.25 31.32 -17.74
N PRO A 312 4.13 31.83 -17.18
CA PRO A 312 3.25 31.04 -16.33
C PRO A 312 2.78 29.80 -17.09
N SER A 313 3.11 28.61 -16.57
CA SER A 313 2.59 27.36 -17.10
C SER A 313 1.06 27.45 -17.10
N LYS A 314 0.43 27.38 -18.28
CA LYS A 314 -1.03 27.27 -18.39
C LYS A 314 -1.47 26.11 -17.48
N GLY A 315 -2.51 26.32 -16.65
CA GLY A 315 -3.07 25.21 -15.86
C GLY A 315 -3.50 24.06 -16.79
N ASN A 316 -3.55 22.84 -16.28
CA ASN A 316 -4.05 21.68 -17.03
C ASN A 316 -5.44 21.30 -16.50
N ILE A 317 -6.30 20.81 -17.39
CA ILE A 317 -7.61 20.25 -17.02
C ILE A 317 -7.48 18.75 -17.12
N VAL A 318 -7.29 18.11 -15.98
CA VAL A 318 -6.96 16.69 -15.92
C VAL A 318 -8.21 15.88 -15.65
N MET A 319 -8.46 14.92 -16.54
CA MET A 319 -9.37 13.81 -16.35
C MET A 319 -8.59 12.58 -15.91
N THR A 320 -9.09 11.86 -14.92
CA THR A 320 -8.57 10.57 -14.47
C THR A 320 -9.59 9.48 -14.77
N LEU A 321 -9.13 8.40 -15.39
CA LEU A 321 -9.91 7.19 -15.60
C LEU A 321 -9.28 6.03 -14.84
N SER A 322 -10.07 5.36 -14.00
CA SER A 322 -9.65 4.17 -13.25
C SER A 322 -10.65 3.04 -13.42
N GLU A 323 -10.18 1.81 -13.60
CA GLU A 323 -11.03 0.62 -13.60
C GLU A 323 -11.64 0.38 -12.22
N GLN A 324 -12.92 -0.02 -12.17
CA GLN A 324 -13.53 -0.54 -10.94
C GLN A 324 -13.30 -2.06 -10.87
N PRO A 325 -12.52 -2.55 -9.88
CA PRO A 325 -12.15 -3.97 -9.81
C PRO A 325 -13.36 -4.90 -9.85
N GLY A 326 -13.30 -5.93 -10.72
CA GLY A 326 -14.35 -6.95 -10.84
C GLY A 326 -15.61 -6.49 -11.58
N THR A 327 -15.59 -5.34 -12.24
CA THR A 327 -16.73 -4.82 -13.02
C THR A 327 -16.27 -4.32 -14.40
N PRO A 328 -17.16 -4.25 -15.40
CA PRO A 328 -16.87 -3.61 -16.69
C PRO A 328 -16.99 -2.06 -16.62
N HIS A 329 -16.96 -1.49 -15.42
CA HIS A 329 -17.15 -0.06 -15.21
C HIS A 329 -15.81 0.64 -14.96
N PHE A 330 -15.67 1.83 -15.52
CA PHE A 330 -14.63 2.77 -15.22
C PHE A 330 -15.20 3.89 -14.37
N ARG A 331 -14.36 4.46 -13.50
CA ARG A 331 -14.64 5.70 -12.79
C ARG A 331 -13.94 6.83 -13.52
N LEU A 332 -14.71 7.81 -13.97
CA LEU A 332 -14.21 9.03 -14.59
C LEU A 332 -14.28 10.15 -13.55
N GLY A 333 -13.14 10.79 -13.29
CA GLY A 333 -13.03 12.00 -12.48
C GLY A 333 -12.46 13.14 -13.30
N LEU A 334 -13.08 14.32 -13.29
CA LEU A 334 -12.62 15.51 -14.00
C LEU A 334 -12.46 16.67 -13.02
N SER A 335 -11.27 17.26 -12.96
CA SER A 335 -10.97 18.36 -12.04
C SER A 335 -10.97 19.70 -12.78
N LEU A 336 -11.98 20.55 -12.50
CA LEU A 336 -12.14 21.88 -13.11
C LEU A 336 -12.14 23.02 -12.10
N GLY A 337 -12.53 22.74 -10.86
CA GLY A 337 -12.68 23.70 -9.77
C GLY A 337 -13.43 22.97 -8.65
N ASN A 338 -14.53 22.36 -9.06
CA ASN A 338 -15.10 21.16 -8.51
C ASN A 338 -14.50 19.91 -9.17
N THR A 339 -14.66 18.76 -8.49
CA THR A 339 -14.41 17.46 -9.11
C THR A 339 -15.74 16.89 -9.60
N LEU A 340 -15.89 16.72 -10.91
CA LEU A 340 -16.98 15.96 -11.51
C LEU A 340 -16.61 14.48 -11.51
N MET A 341 -17.55 13.62 -11.13
CA MET A 341 -17.40 12.18 -11.03
C MET A 341 -18.55 11.49 -11.75
N THR A 342 -18.25 10.50 -12.56
CA THR A 342 -19.25 9.63 -13.19
C THR A 342 -18.67 8.22 -13.39
N THR A 343 -19.53 7.28 -13.79
CA THR A 343 -19.12 5.94 -14.20
C THR A 343 -19.24 5.81 -15.71
N VAL A 344 -18.30 5.12 -16.34
CA VAL A 344 -18.36 4.79 -17.77
C VAL A 344 -18.47 3.28 -17.88
N GLN A 345 -19.48 2.79 -18.62
CA GLN A 345 -19.65 1.38 -18.91
C GLN A 345 -19.37 1.14 -20.39
N THR A 346 -18.49 0.18 -20.70
CA THR A 346 -18.29 -0.29 -22.08
C THR A 346 -19.39 -1.26 -22.48
N LYS A 347 -19.94 -1.11 -23.69
CA LYS A 347 -21.01 -1.98 -24.21
C LYS A 347 -20.50 -2.98 -25.23
N SER A 348 -19.82 -2.48 -26.26
CA SER A 348 -19.37 -3.24 -27.42
C SER A 348 -18.17 -2.54 -28.06
N GLY A 349 -17.43 -3.26 -28.91
CA GLY A 349 -16.29 -2.70 -29.65
C GLY A 349 -14.97 -3.43 -29.40
N SER A 350 -13.94 -3.04 -30.15
CA SER A 350 -12.56 -3.48 -29.93
C SER A 350 -11.94 -2.66 -28.80
N ILE A 351 -11.00 -3.25 -28.06
CA ILE A 351 -10.27 -2.54 -27.00
C ILE A 351 -9.66 -1.24 -27.58
N GLY A 352 -10.00 -0.09 -26.99
CA GLY A 352 -9.60 1.24 -27.44
C GLY A 352 -10.51 1.88 -28.49
N THR A 353 -11.57 1.22 -28.94
CA THR A 353 -12.63 1.83 -29.78
C THR A 353 -13.98 1.19 -29.43
N GLU A 354 -14.54 1.64 -28.32
CA GLU A 354 -15.78 1.10 -27.76
C GLU A 354 -16.95 2.08 -27.81
N GLU A 355 -18.14 1.51 -27.89
CA GLU A 355 -19.37 2.17 -27.47
C GLU A 355 -19.40 2.20 -25.94
N ILE A 356 -19.64 3.39 -25.39
CA ILE A 356 -19.69 3.62 -23.96
C ILE A 356 -21.04 4.21 -23.54
N GLN A 357 -21.36 4.02 -22.26
CA GLN A 357 -22.47 4.68 -21.61
C GLN A 357 -21.94 5.41 -20.38
N ILE A 358 -22.14 6.72 -20.36
CA ILE A 358 -21.79 7.56 -19.23
C ILE A 358 -22.98 7.62 -18.26
N GLY A 359 -22.70 7.34 -16.99
CA GLY A 359 -23.67 7.43 -15.90
C GLY A 359 -24.01 8.86 -15.52
N MET A 360 -24.81 9.02 -14.46
CA MET A 360 -25.09 10.34 -13.90
C MET A 360 -23.80 11.04 -13.46
N VAL A 361 -23.64 12.30 -13.87
CA VAL A 361 -22.53 13.14 -13.45
C VAL A 361 -22.86 13.76 -12.10
N ALA A 362 -22.04 13.46 -11.09
CA ALA A 362 -22.09 14.09 -9.78
C ALA A 362 -20.90 15.07 -9.64
N GLY A 363 -21.11 16.21 -9.00
CA GLY A 363 -20.05 17.20 -8.76
C GLY A 363 -19.99 17.61 -7.30
N THR A 364 -18.82 18.00 -6.82
CA THR A 364 -18.74 18.77 -5.58
C THR A 364 -19.46 20.11 -5.77
N MET A 365 -20.12 20.63 -4.72
CA MET A 365 -20.92 21.87 -4.81
C MET A 365 -20.19 23.04 -4.13
N MET A 366 -18.96 23.31 -4.55
CA MET A 366 -18.21 24.47 -4.10
C MET A 366 -18.37 25.61 -5.12
N MET A 367 -18.29 26.85 -4.64
CA MET A 367 -18.35 28.03 -5.50
C MET A 367 -17.01 28.18 -6.25
N SER A 368 -16.93 27.62 -7.46
CA SER A 368 -15.80 27.81 -8.38
C SER A 368 -15.81 29.23 -8.96
N PRO A 369 -14.65 29.80 -9.35
CA PRO A 369 -14.58 31.02 -10.14
C PRO A 369 -15.47 30.95 -11.40
N PRO A 370 -16.11 32.05 -11.83
CA PRO A 370 -17.09 32.02 -12.92
C PRO A 370 -16.63 31.32 -14.21
N PRO A 371 -15.40 31.54 -14.72
CA PRO A 371 -14.93 30.84 -15.92
C PRO A 371 -14.88 29.31 -15.78
N LEU A 372 -14.62 28.81 -14.57
CA LEU A 372 -14.59 27.38 -14.27
C LEU A 372 -15.99 26.82 -14.07
N MET A 373 -16.88 27.60 -13.47
CA MET A 373 -18.29 27.23 -13.27
C MET A 373 -19.02 27.03 -14.60
N ASP A 374 -18.81 27.92 -15.58
CA ASP A 374 -19.42 27.80 -16.91
C ASP A 374 -18.91 26.55 -17.64
N LEU A 375 -17.61 26.26 -17.50
CA LEU A 375 -17.00 25.05 -18.06
C LEU A 375 -17.52 23.78 -17.38
N GLU A 376 -17.64 23.77 -16.04
CA GLU A 376 -18.24 22.68 -15.26
C GLU A 376 -19.68 22.38 -15.67
N GLN A 377 -20.52 23.41 -15.87
CA GLN A 377 -21.90 23.26 -16.34
C GLN A 377 -21.95 22.73 -17.78
N THR A 378 -20.99 23.14 -18.61
CA THR A 378 -20.85 22.62 -19.97
C THR A 378 -20.53 21.12 -19.93
N PHE A 379 -19.49 20.71 -19.20
CA PHE A 379 -19.16 19.29 -19.03
C PHE A 379 -20.30 18.46 -18.43
N SER A 380 -21.00 18.99 -17.42
CA SER A 380 -22.10 18.28 -16.78
C SER A 380 -23.26 17.98 -17.74
N ARG A 381 -23.50 18.86 -18.72
CA ARG A 381 -24.52 18.68 -19.78
C ARG A 381 -24.01 17.84 -20.95
N SER A 382 -22.73 17.94 -21.27
CA SER A 382 -22.12 17.31 -22.45
C SER A 382 -21.71 15.86 -22.21
N LEU A 383 -21.18 15.51 -21.03
CA LEU A 383 -20.70 14.15 -20.73
C LEU A 383 -21.77 13.06 -20.94
N PRO A 384 -23.04 13.22 -20.48
CA PRO A 384 -24.08 12.20 -20.71
C PRO A 384 -24.41 11.94 -22.19
N GLN A 385 -24.01 12.83 -23.11
CA GLN A 385 -24.27 12.71 -24.54
C GLN A 385 -23.20 11.88 -25.26
N ILE A 386 -22.05 11.65 -24.64
CA ILE A 386 -20.97 10.84 -25.20
C ILE A 386 -21.41 9.37 -25.26
N THR A 387 -21.27 8.77 -26.44
CA THR A 387 -21.67 7.39 -26.71
C THR A 387 -20.52 6.51 -27.17
N SER A 388 -19.36 7.10 -27.47
CA SER A 388 -18.19 6.37 -27.95
C SER A 388 -16.90 7.05 -27.49
N TRP A 389 -15.84 6.26 -27.41
CA TRP A 389 -14.49 6.78 -27.27
C TRP A 389 -13.51 6.07 -28.20
N ASN A 390 -12.39 6.72 -28.49
CA ASN A 390 -11.26 6.14 -29.19
C ASN A 390 -9.99 6.46 -28.41
N VAL A 391 -9.27 5.42 -28.02
CA VAL A 391 -8.13 5.48 -27.11
C VAL A 391 -6.89 4.98 -27.81
N THR A 392 -5.89 5.86 -27.89
CA THR A 392 -4.54 5.52 -28.33
C THR A 392 -3.58 5.67 -27.15
N LYS A 393 -2.30 5.37 -27.37
CA LYS A 393 -1.26 5.58 -26.37
C LYS A 393 -1.19 7.04 -25.89
N ASP A 394 -1.39 7.99 -26.81
CA ASP A 394 -1.10 9.40 -26.56
C ASP A 394 -2.37 10.28 -26.56
N SER A 395 -3.53 9.73 -26.92
CA SER A 395 -4.77 10.49 -27.04
C SER A 395 -6.02 9.70 -26.63
N LEU A 396 -6.96 10.40 -26.02
CA LEU A 396 -8.30 9.90 -25.73
C LEU A 396 -9.33 10.84 -26.35
N GLN A 397 -10.11 10.32 -27.29
CA GLN A 397 -11.16 11.04 -27.99
C GLN A 397 -12.51 10.52 -27.53
N MET A 398 -13.41 11.40 -27.12
CA MET A 398 -14.77 11.07 -26.70
C MET A 398 -15.75 11.76 -27.64
N ARG A 399 -16.75 11.03 -28.14
CA ARG A 399 -17.72 11.52 -29.14
C ARG A 399 -19.14 11.03 -28.84
N GLY A 400 -20.12 11.87 -29.09
CA GLY A 400 -21.54 11.52 -29.07
C GLY A 400 -22.45 12.75 -29.08
N GLY A 401 -23.64 12.62 -29.67
CA GLY A 401 -24.53 13.76 -29.87
C GLY A 401 -23.87 14.86 -30.70
N ASP A 402 -23.86 16.08 -30.16
CA ASP A 402 -23.19 17.26 -30.72
C ASP A 402 -21.88 17.61 -29.98
N VAL A 403 -21.31 16.65 -29.26
CA VAL A 403 -20.15 16.84 -28.38
C VAL A 403 -18.91 16.10 -28.90
N GLU A 404 -17.78 16.80 -28.93
CA GLU A 404 -16.46 16.23 -29.16
C GLU A 404 -15.48 16.67 -28.06
N ILE A 405 -14.79 15.71 -27.44
CA ILE A 405 -13.78 16.00 -26.42
C ILE A 405 -12.49 15.27 -26.78
N ASP A 406 -11.39 16.01 -26.84
CA ASP A 406 -10.06 15.46 -27.10
C ASP A 406 -9.16 15.71 -25.90
N PHE A 407 -8.55 14.63 -25.43
CA PHE A 407 -7.51 14.66 -24.42
C PHE A 407 -6.20 14.11 -24.97
N VAL A 408 -5.09 14.55 -24.40
CA VAL A 408 -3.79 13.90 -24.57
C VAL A 408 -3.39 13.19 -23.29
N HIS A 409 -2.55 12.17 -23.41
CA HIS A 409 -1.99 11.51 -22.24
C HIS A 409 -1.26 12.54 -21.36
N TYR A 410 -1.54 12.51 -20.07
CA TYR A 410 -0.91 13.36 -19.08
C TYR A 410 -0.09 12.51 -18.13
N ASP A 411 1.22 12.52 -18.35
CA ASP A 411 2.18 11.97 -17.40
C ASP A 411 2.28 12.92 -16.22
N ALA A 412 1.38 12.74 -15.24
CA ALA A 412 1.47 13.47 -13.99
C ALA A 412 2.88 13.26 -13.42
N PRO A 413 3.61 14.33 -13.07
CA PRO A 413 4.92 14.17 -12.45
C PRO A 413 4.74 13.32 -11.19
N PRO A 414 5.66 12.38 -10.92
CA PRO A 414 5.56 11.52 -9.75
C PRO A 414 5.46 12.43 -8.52
N GLU A 415 4.46 12.17 -7.68
CA GLU A 415 4.28 12.98 -6.49
C GLU A 415 5.48 12.79 -5.56
N GLU A 416 6.11 13.90 -5.16
CA GLU A 416 7.28 13.84 -4.28
C GLU A 416 6.93 13.22 -2.93
N PRO A 417 7.67 12.23 -2.42
CA PRO A 417 7.41 11.62 -1.11
C PRO A 417 7.48 12.63 0.04
N ILE A 418 6.79 12.34 1.13
CA ILE A 418 6.79 13.20 2.32
C ILE A 418 8.07 12.97 3.12
N SER A 419 8.87 14.03 3.30
CA SER A 419 10.10 13.98 4.11
C SER A 419 10.01 14.76 5.43
N SER A 420 9.00 15.61 5.59
CA SER A 420 8.89 16.56 6.71
C SER A 420 8.39 15.96 8.03
N VAL A 421 8.13 14.66 8.08
CA VAL A 421 7.60 13.99 9.28
C VAL A 421 8.75 13.36 10.05
N THR A 422 8.90 13.72 11.31
CA THR A 422 9.81 13.06 12.25
C THR A 422 9.12 11.88 12.92
N LEU A 423 9.76 10.72 12.87
CA LEU A 423 9.39 9.56 13.64
C LEU A 423 10.03 9.68 15.04
N PRO A 424 9.24 9.80 16.11
CA PRO A 424 9.73 10.24 17.43
C PRO A 424 10.59 9.22 18.17
#